data_AF-A0A7C7H7X0-F1
#
_entry.id   AF-A0A7C7H7X0-F1
#
_cell.length_a   1.000
_cell.length_b   1.000
_cell.length_c   1.000
_cell.angle_alpha   90.00
_cell.angle_beta   90.00
_cell.angle_gamma   90.00
#
_symmetry.space_group_name_H-M   'P 1'
#
loop_
_entity.id
_entity.type
_entity.pdbx_description
1 polymer ?
#
loop_
_entity_poly.entity_id
_entity_poly.type
_entity_poly.pdbx_seq_one_letter_code
_entity_poly.pdbx_strand_id
1 'polypeptide(L)'
;MVARIEPLRYKQNATSREVMPSKGPQRRREQATRAFARTSLPLLHRVFWLPATLTVSLAALSFLSRFQENTTLNRSVVTAVIVLLVWQMVLYLRSRRTSVAPSFQVVLRPQHYVQALVQGAVFIYWGWYWPPVFHMAWLLVAQLLFAYVFDMLISWTRHNSYILGFGPIPIIFSTNLFLWFKDDWFYLQFLMIAVGFMGKEFVKWSRDGRLTHIFNPSAFSLGLFSLVLIATNTTELTWAEEIATTLVRAPNIYLFLFLTGLVVMYFFSITLVAGSAAIALFGSSALYSAVTGVPYFIDSEIPAAVFLGLHLLVTDPSTSPKTPIGKSVFGVLYGLGVFSLYSLLGALGAPTFYDKLLCVPLLNLSVQQIDRATHFLHGRSPVSQHVPRWTAARTNLACMAVWILFFGVMTTMGRADGKHTGDSIPFWQQACTDGRRNACQRLLSIEAVYCDDNSAWACNEVGGHYTLGRIATPDNELAAAYFSRACELRFQAGCVNLLNPGHFNSANPKTLDLRLLLRERKQNLIEMNEKDLYARACGHDWAFACIPGIP
;
A
#
# COMPACT_ATOMS: atom_id res chain seq x y z
N MET A 1 -11.64 25.31 -33.97
CA MET A 1 -11.53 24.08 -34.77
C MET A 1 -12.19 22.95 -34.02
N VAL A 2 -13.46 22.67 -34.34
CA VAL A 2 -14.30 21.63 -33.77
C VAL A 2 -14.42 20.54 -34.82
N ALA A 3 -13.86 19.35 -34.58
CA ALA A 3 -13.96 18.22 -35.50
C ALA A 3 -15.23 17.42 -35.19
N ARG A 4 -16.16 17.43 -36.15
CA ARG A 4 -17.45 16.74 -36.14
C ARG A 4 -17.22 15.28 -36.58
N ILE A 5 -17.75 14.32 -35.83
CA ILE A 5 -17.70 12.88 -36.13
C ILE A 5 -18.99 12.52 -36.88
N GLU A 6 -18.89 12.01 -38.11
CA GLU A 6 -20.01 11.40 -38.86
C GLU A 6 -20.02 9.87 -38.70
N PRO A 7 -21.20 9.23 -38.58
CA PRO A 7 -21.32 7.77 -38.58
C PRO A 7 -21.56 7.20 -39.99
N LEU A 8 -20.81 6.14 -40.33
CA LEU A 8 -20.92 5.38 -41.58
C LEU A 8 -22.25 4.61 -41.67
N ARG A 9 -23.04 4.90 -42.72
CA ARG A 9 -24.20 4.10 -43.16
C ARG A 9 -23.75 2.94 -44.04
N TYR A 10 -24.19 1.73 -43.69
CA TYR A 10 -24.07 0.51 -44.47
C TYR A 10 -25.03 0.54 -45.68
N LYS A 11 -24.53 0.34 -46.91
CA LYS A 11 -25.36 0.12 -48.11
C LYS A 11 -25.22 -1.34 -48.57
N GLN A 12 -26.35 -2.06 -48.60
CA GLN A 12 -26.53 -3.33 -49.30
C GLN A 12 -26.85 -3.08 -50.78
N ASN A 13 -26.38 -3.99 -51.65
CA ASN A 13 -26.81 -4.36 -53.02
C ASN A 13 -25.55 -4.79 -53.82
N ALA A 14 -25.51 -5.79 -54.69
CA ALA A 14 -26.43 -6.82 -55.14
C ALA A 14 -25.64 -7.86 -55.98
N THR A 15 -26.31 -8.96 -56.35
CA THR A 15 -26.06 -9.86 -57.51
C THR A 15 -24.83 -10.78 -57.53
N SER A 16 -25.09 -12.08 -57.33
CA SER A 16 -24.20 -13.21 -57.64
C SER A 16 -24.55 -13.74 -59.04
N ARG A 17 -23.57 -13.76 -59.97
CA ARG A 17 -23.60 -14.61 -61.17
C ARG A 17 -22.58 -15.74 -60.97
N GLU A 18 -23.06 -16.97 -61.13
CA GLU A 18 -22.26 -18.20 -61.08
C GLU A 18 -21.22 -18.24 -62.20
N VAL A 19 -19.99 -18.64 -61.85
CA VAL A 19 -18.92 -18.98 -62.80
C VAL A 19 -18.37 -20.35 -62.38
N MET A 20 -18.44 -21.33 -63.30
CA MET A 20 -17.89 -22.68 -63.15
C MET A 20 -16.35 -22.69 -63.01
N PRO A 21 -15.75 -23.72 -62.38
CA PRO A 21 -14.37 -23.68 -61.94
C PRO A 21 -13.38 -24.09 -63.03
N SER A 22 -12.40 -23.22 -63.31
CA SER A 22 -11.21 -23.61 -64.09
C SER A 22 -10.19 -24.32 -63.18
N LYS A 23 -9.68 -25.44 -63.67
CA LYS A 23 -8.61 -26.24 -63.03
C LYS A 23 -7.30 -25.45 -63.02
N GLY A 24 -7.08 -24.63 -62.00
CA GLY A 24 -5.78 -24.00 -61.73
C GLY A 24 -5.54 -23.41 -60.33
N PRO A 25 -6.06 -23.90 -59.18
CA PRO A 25 -5.95 -23.14 -57.92
C PRO A 25 -4.73 -23.51 -57.06
N GLN A 26 -4.10 -24.67 -57.26
CA GLN A 26 -3.18 -25.23 -56.26
C GLN A 26 -1.81 -24.53 -56.22
N ARG A 27 -1.18 -24.28 -57.38
CA ARG A 27 0.11 -23.56 -57.44
C ARG A 27 0.01 -22.08 -57.05
N ARG A 28 -1.10 -21.40 -57.37
CA ARG A 28 -1.34 -20.00 -56.94
C ARG A 28 -1.62 -19.89 -55.44
N ARG A 29 -2.32 -20.86 -54.83
CA ARG A 29 -2.51 -20.91 -53.37
C ARG A 29 -1.19 -21.13 -52.62
N GLU A 30 -0.32 -22.01 -53.11
CA GLU A 30 1.00 -22.26 -52.52
C GLU A 30 1.94 -21.04 -52.67
N GLN A 31 1.91 -20.35 -53.81
CA GLN A 31 2.67 -19.12 -54.00
C GLN A 31 2.13 -17.96 -53.15
N ALA A 32 0.81 -17.83 -53.00
CA ALA A 32 0.19 -16.83 -52.13
C ALA A 32 0.45 -17.09 -50.64
N THR A 33 0.42 -18.35 -50.19
CA THR A 33 0.80 -18.71 -48.81
C THR A 33 2.30 -18.52 -48.56
N ARG A 34 3.17 -18.86 -49.52
CA ARG A 34 4.62 -18.58 -49.41
C ARG A 34 4.93 -17.09 -49.46
N ALA A 35 4.19 -16.30 -50.23
CA ALA A 35 4.31 -14.84 -50.28
C ALA A 35 3.83 -14.19 -48.97
N PHE A 36 2.69 -14.62 -48.42
CA PHE A 36 2.17 -14.15 -47.13
C PHE A 36 3.05 -14.58 -45.94
N ALA A 37 3.64 -15.78 -46.00
CA ALA A 37 4.65 -16.24 -45.03
C ALA A 37 5.95 -15.41 -45.10
N ARG A 38 6.35 -14.95 -46.30
CA ARG A 38 7.53 -14.07 -46.49
C ARG A 38 7.29 -12.63 -46.02
N THR A 39 6.08 -12.09 -46.11
CA THR A 39 5.74 -10.74 -45.59
C THR A 39 5.47 -10.71 -44.08
N SER A 40 5.09 -11.83 -43.45
CA SER A 40 4.82 -11.92 -42.00
C SER A 40 6.08 -12.16 -41.14
N LEU A 41 7.12 -12.82 -41.67
CA LEU A 41 8.37 -13.07 -40.94
C LEU A 41 9.10 -11.80 -40.44
N PRO A 42 9.28 -10.74 -41.26
CA PRO A 42 9.91 -9.50 -40.83
C PRO A 42 9.12 -8.79 -39.73
N LEU A 43 7.79 -8.91 -39.76
CA LEU A 43 6.88 -8.31 -38.79
C LEU A 43 6.92 -9.09 -37.46
N LEU A 44 7.00 -10.43 -37.52
CA LEU A 44 7.20 -11.30 -36.36
C LEU A 44 8.50 -10.96 -35.62
N HIS A 45 9.61 -10.82 -36.34
CA HIS A 45 10.89 -10.46 -35.72
C HIS A 45 10.83 -9.09 -35.03
N ARG A 46 10.25 -8.08 -35.69
CA ARG A 46 10.10 -6.72 -35.13
C ARG A 46 9.30 -6.68 -33.83
N VAL A 47 8.28 -7.52 -33.70
CA VAL A 47 7.43 -7.57 -32.50
C VAL A 47 8.19 -8.10 -31.28
N PHE A 48 9.10 -9.07 -31.46
CA PHE A 48 9.89 -9.64 -30.35
C PHE A 48 11.08 -8.77 -29.92
N TRP A 49 11.44 -7.72 -30.67
CA TRP A 49 12.54 -6.82 -30.28
C TRP A 49 12.27 -6.13 -28.95
N LEU A 50 11.06 -5.64 -28.70
CA LEU A 50 10.72 -4.92 -27.47
C LEU A 50 10.87 -5.79 -26.20
N PRO A 51 10.25 -6.98 -26.07
CA PRO A 51 10.45 -7.81 -24.88
C PRO A 51 11.90 -8.29 -24.77
N ALA A 52 12.59 -8.53 -25.89
CA ALA A 52 13.99 -8.92 -25.87
C ALA A 52 14.89 -7.80 -25.33
N THR A 53 14.72 -6.55 -25.79
CA THR A 53 15.50 -5.41 -25.29
C THR A 53 15.24 -5.15 -23.81
N LEU A 54 13.98 -5.24 -23.36
CA LEU A 54 13.64 -5.10 -21.94
C LEU A 54 14.27 -6.21 -21.09
N THR A 55 14.31 -7.45 -21.60
CA THR A 55 14.93 -8.58 -20.91
C THR A 55 16.46 -8.43 -20.85
N VAL A 56 17.08 -7.96 -21.93
CA VAL A 56 18.52 -7.64 -21.96
C VAL A 56 18.84 -6.48 -21.01
N SER A 57 18.00 -5.45 -20.95
CA SER A 57 18.14 -4.37 -19.97
C SER A 57 18.04 -4.89 -18.54
N LEU A 58 17.11 -5.82 -18.26
CA LEU A 58 17.02 -6.46 -16.94
C LEU A 58 18.27 -7.28 -16.62
N ALA A 59 18.82 -7.99 -17.61
CA ALA A 59 20.09 -8.69 -17.47
C ALA A 59 21.26 -7.72 -17.20
N ALA A 60 21.28 -6.58 -17.87
CA ALA A 60 22.30 -5.55 -17.68
C ALA A 60 22.32 -5.01 -16.24
N LEU A 61 21.16 -4.93 -15.57
CA LEU A 61 21.10 -4.51 -14.17
C LEU A 61 21.85 -5.44 -13.22
N SER A 62 21.97 -6.74 -13.55
CA SER A 62 22.71 -7.71 -12.73
C SER A 62 24.22 -7.41 -12.62
N PHE A 63 24.75 -6.53 -13.47
CA PHE A 63 26.14 -6.07 -13.44
C PHE A 63 26.35 -4.78 -12.63
N LEU A 64 25.28 -4.13 -12.15
CA LEU A 64 25.42 -2.96 -11.28
C LEU A 64 25.87 -3.40 -9.88
N SER A 65 26.69 -2.57 -9.22
CA SER A 65 27.22 -2.86 -7.87
C SER A 65 26.12 -3.25 -6.88
N ARG A 66 25.00 -2.52 -6.89
CA ARG A 66 23.84 -2.77 -6.02
C ARG A 66 23.32 -4.22 -6.09
N PHE A 67 23.38 -4.86 -7.27
CA PHE A 67 22.95 -6.25 -7.45
C PHE A 67 24.08 -7.24 -7.26
N GLN A 68 25.35 -6.82 -7.30
CA GLN A 68 26.51 -7.69 -7.07
C GLN A 68 26.84 -7.84 -5.58
N GLU A 69 26.48 -6.86 -4.76
CA GLU A 69 26.66 -6.87 -3.30
C GLU A 69 25.93 -8.04 -2.62
N ASN A 70 24.77 -8.45 -3.14
CA ASN A 70 24.00 -9.56 -2.59
C ASN A 70 23.83 -10.69 -3.63
N THR A 71 24.37 -11.86 -3.29
CA THR A 71 24.39 -13.03 -4.20
C THR A 71 22.99 -13.56 -4.51
N THR A 72 22.08 -13.56 -3.54
CA THR A 72 20.70 -14.05 -3.73
C THR A 72 19.89 -13.08 -4.57
N LEU A 73 20.03 -11.77 -4.34
CA LEU A 73 19.45 -10.73 -5.17
C LEU A 73 19.90 -10.88 -6.64
N ASN A 74 21.22 -11.03 -6.86
CA ASN A 74 21.77 -11.24 -8.20
C ASN A 74 21.14 -12.46 -8.89
N ARG A 75 21.17 -13.61 -8.22
CA ARG A 75 20.60 -14.87 -8.72
C ARG A 75 19.11 -14.76 -8.99
N SER A 76 18.37 -13.98 -8.20
CA SER A 76 16.94 -13.73 -8.40
C SER A 76 16.69 -13.03 -9.74
N VAL A 77 17.48 -11.99 -10.06
CA VAL A 77 17.40 -11.28 -11.34
C VAL A 77 17.82 -12.18 -12.51
N VAL A 78 18.95 -12.88 -12.39
CA VAL A 78 19.44 -13.79 -13.45
C VAL A 78 18.43 -14.90 -13.73
N THR A 79 17.85 -15.49 -12.69
CA THR A 79 16.82 -16.54 -12.83
C THR A 79 15.58 -16.00 -13.53
N ALA A 80 15.11 -14.80 -13.15
CA ALA A 80 13.98 -14.15 -13.81
C ALA A 80 14.27 -13.91 -15.30
N VAL A 81 15.47 -13.44 -15.64
CA VAL A 81 15.91 -13.26 -17.03
C VAL A 81 15.87 -14.58 -17.80
N ILE A 82 16.43 -15.67 -17.25
CA ILE A 82 16.42 -16.99 -17.90
C ILE A 82 15.00 -17.45 -18.17
N VAL A 83 14.10 -17.34 -17.18
CA VAL A 83 12.68 -17.72 -17.33
C VAL A 83 12.01 -16.91 -18.44
N LEU A 84 12.21 -15.58 -18.47
CA LEU A 84 11.64 -14.70 -19.49
C LEU A 84 12.19 -15.01 -20.89
N LEU A 85 13.49 -15.33 -21.02
CA LEU A 85 14.11 -15.69 -22.30
C LEU A 85 13.57 -17.04 -22.82
N VAL A 86 13.45 -18.04 -21.94
CA VAL A 86 12.87 -19.34 -22.30
C VAL A 86 11.43 -19.16 -22.78
N TRP A 87 10.61 -18.38 -22.06
CA TRP A 87 9.22 -18.14 -22.45
C TRP A 87 9.13 -17.36 -23.78
N GLN A 88 9.97 -16.35 -23.98
CA GLN A 88 10.07 -15.64 -25.27
C GLN A 88 10.43 -16.59 -26.42
N MET A 89 11.41 -17.47 -26.23
CA MET A 89 11.82 -18.44 -27.23
C MET A 89 10.68 -19.41 -27.58
N VAL A 90 9.97 -19.92 -26.57
CA VAL A 90 8.80 -20.79 -26.76
C VAL A 90 7.70 -20.08 -27.57
N LEU A 91 7.38 -18.82 -27.24
CA LEU A 91 6.38 -18.05 -27.99
C LEU A 91 6.84 -17.73 -29.41
N TYR A 92 8.11 -17.38 -29.60
CA TYR A 92 8.68 -17.13 -30.92
C TYR A 92 8.58 -18.38 -31.82
N LEU A 93 8.98 -19.54 -31.29
CA LEU A 93 8.88 -20.83 -32.00
C LEU A 93 7.42 -21.20 -32.29
N ARG A 94 6.50 -20.95 -31.35
CA ARG A 94 5.06 -21.18 -31.53
C ARG A 94 4.50 -20.29 -32.64
N SER A 95 4.76 -18.99 -32.61
CA SER A 95 4.29 -18.04 -33.64
C SER A 95 4.88 -18.33 -35.01
N ARG A 96 6.13 -18.81 -35.08
CA ARG A 96 6.75 -19.25 -36.34
C ARG A 96 6.05 -20.48 -36.91
N ARG A 97 5.62 -21.42 -36.06
CA ARG A 97 4.86 -22.62 -36.49
C ARG A 97 3.44 -22.29 -36.92
N THR A 98 2.74 -21.41 -36.19
CA THR A 98 1.34 -21.08 -36.49
C THR A 98 1.17 -19.99 -37.54
N SER A 99 2.25 -19.29 -37.91
CA SER A 99 2.21 -18.08 -38.77
C SER A 99 1.31 -16.96 -38.22
N VAL A 100 0.99 -16.99 -36.93
CA VAL A 100 0.24 -15.94 -36.24
C VAL A 100 1.23 -15.10 -35.44
N ALA A 101 1.46 -13.88 -35.91
CA ALA A 101 2.31 -12.92 -35.21
C ALA A 101 1.55 -12.30 -34.03
N PRO A 102 2.19 -12.16 -32.85
CA PRO A 102 1.63 -11.35 -31.78
C PRO A 102 1.49 -9.90 -32.23
N SER A 103 0.54 -9.18 -31.64
CA SER A 103 0.25 -7.79 -31.98
C SER A 103 0.42 -6.86 -30.78
N PHE A 104 0.70 -5.60 -31.07
CA PHE A 104 0.75 -4.51 -30.10
C PHE A 104 -0.34 -3.49 -30.39
N GLN A 105 -0.94 -2.97 -29.33
CA GLN A 105 -1.79 -1.79 -29.36
C GLN A 105 -1.28 -0.81 -28.32
N VAL A 106 -0.98 0.41 -28.71
CA VAL A 106 -0.57 1.45 -27.75
C VAL A 106 -1.82 2.15 -27.24
N VAL A 107 -2.10 2.04 -25.95
CA VAL A 107 -3.25 2.71 -25.31
C VAL A 107 -2.80 3.37 -24.01
N LEU A 108 -2.79 4.70 -24.02
CA LEU A 108 -2.48 5.51 -22.85
C LEU A 108 -3.78 5.82 -22.11
N ARG A 109 -3.94 5.24 -20.92
CA ARG A 109 -5.13 5.43 -20.08
C ARG A 109 -4.84 6.45 -18.97
N PRO A 110 -5.67 7.51 -18.80
CA PRO A 110 -5.55 8.47 -17.71
C PRO A 110 -5.40 7.85 -16.33
N GLN A 111 -6.17 6.81 -16.03
CA GLN A 111 -6.06 6.10 -14.74
C GLN A 111 -4.66 5.60 -14.44
N HIS A 112 -3.88 5.18 -15.44
CA HIS A 112 -2.58 4.58 -15.19
C HIS A 112 -1.50 5.64 -15.01
N TYR A 113 -1.42 6.65 -15.89
CA TYR A 113 -0.34 7.63 -15.77
C TYR A 113 -0.58 8.64 -14.64
N VAL A 114 -1.84 9.03 -14.34
CA VAL A 114 -2.12 9.91 -13.19
C VAL A 114 -1.76 9.20 -11.89
N GLN A 115 -2.13 7.93 -11.75
CA GLN A 115 -1.80 7.15 -10.56
C GLN A 115 -0.28 6.92 -10.44
N ALA A 116 0.42 6.65 -11.54
CA ALA A 116 1.88 6.53 -11.56
C ALA A 116 2.57 7.82 -11.10
N LEU A 117 2.11 8.99 -11.58
CA LEU A 117 2.67 10.29 -11.18
C LEU A 117 2.44 10.57 -9.70
N VAL A 118 1.22 10.34 -9.22
CA VAL A 118 0.88 10.57 -7.80
C VAL A 118 1.65 9.62 -6.88
N GLN A 119 1.72 8.33 -7.19
CA GLN A 119 2.53 7.37 -6.41
C GLN A 119 4.03 7.69 -6.49
N GLY A 120 4.52 8.14 -7.65
CA GLY A 120 5.90 8.61 -7.80
C GLY A 120 6.20 9.82 -6.91
N ALA A 121 5.27 10.77 -6.81
CA ALA A 121 5.39 11.89 -5.89
C ALA A 121 5.46 11.43 -4.41
N VAL A 122 4.68 10.41 -4.04
CA VAL A 122 4.75 9.80 -2.70
C VAL A 122 6.13 9.18 -2.44
N PHE A 123 6.69 8.42 -3.39
CA PHE A 123 8.04 7.86 -3.26
C PHE A 123 9.11 8.94 -3.10
N ILE A 124 9.03 10.02 -3.89
CA ILE A 124 9.99 11.14 -3.79
C ILE A 124 9.88 11.82 -2.43
N TYR A 125 8.66 12.14 -2.00
CA TYR A 125 8.43 12.84 -0.74
C TYR A 125 8.87 12.01 0.46
N TRP A 126 8.39 10.77 0.54
CA TRP A 126 8.75 9.85 1.61
C TRP A 126 10.24 9.52 1.59
N GLY A 127 10.84 9.30 0.41
CA GLY A 127 12.26 8.99 0.28
C GLY A 127 13.19 10.10 0.74
N TRP A 128 12.74 11.37 0.67
CA TRP A 128 13.49 12.50 1.21
C TRP A 128 13.68 12.42 2.73
N TYR A 129 12.70 11.87 3.45
CA TYR A 129 12.71 11.71 4.91
C TYR A 129 13.06 10.28 5.37
N TRP A 130 13.08 9.34 4.43
CA TRP A 130 13.56 7.98 4.63
C TRP A 130 14.42 7.53 3.44
N PRO A 131 15.73 7.85 3.45
CA PRO A 131 16.64 7.58 2.33
C PRO A 131 16.67 6.15 1.76
N PRO A 132 16.41 5.07 2.54
CA PRO A 132 16.36 3.71 1.99
C PRO A 132 15.43 3.54 0.78
N VAL A 133 14.39 4.37 0.63
CA VAL A 133 13.52 4.39 -0.56
C VAL A 133 14.31 4.61 -1.84
N PHE A 134 15.31 5.49 -1.83
CA PHE A 134 16.12 5.79 -3.00
C PHE A 134 17.09 4.65 -3.33
N HIS A 135 17.56 3.89 -2.34
CA HIS A 135 18.36 2.67 -2.57
C HIS A 135 17.54 1.57 -3.26
N MET A 136 16.21 1.60 -3.12
CA MET A 136 15.27 0.73 -3.81
C MET A 136 15.00 1.13 -5.27
N ALA A 137 15.46 2.30 -5.74
CA ALA A 137 15.14 2.79 -7.08
C ALA A 137 15.54 1.80 -8.19
N TRP A 138 16.75 1.23 -8.11
CA TRP A 138 17.20 0.23 -9.08
C TRP A 138 16.41 -1.09 -8.99
N LEU A 139 15.96 -1.47 -7.79
CA LEU A 139 15.08 -2.63 -7.59
C LEU A 139 13.71 -2.38 -8.22
N LEU A 140 13.16 -1.16 -8.11
CA LEU A 140 11.92 -0.78 -8.81
C LEU A 140 12.10 -0.84 -10.33
N VAL A 141 13.23 -0.39 -10.87
CA VAL A 141 13.51 -0.50 -12.32
C VAL A 141 13.53 -1.97 -12.74
N ALA A 142 14.20 -2.85 -11.98
CA ALA A 142 14.20 -4.29 -12.27
C ALA A 142 12.78 -4.88 -12.24
N GLN A 143 11.98 -4.53 -11.24
CA GLN A 143 10.58 -4.94 -11.13
C GLN A 143 9.72 -4.45 -12.29
N LEU A 144 9.90 -3.20 -12.75
CA LEU A 144 9.20 -2.63 -13.90
C LEU A 144 9.55 -3.35 -15.20
N LEU A 145 10.85 -3.57 -15.47
CA LEU A 145 11.30 -4.30 -16.65
C LEU A 145 10.72 -5.72 -16.67
N PHE A 146 10.80 -6.42 -15.54
CA PHE A 146 10.19 -7.74 -15.38
C PHE A 146 8.68 -7.70 -15.62
N ALA A 147 7.97 -6.76 -15.00
CA ALA A 147 6.52 -6.64 -15.10
C ALA A 147 6.05 -6.39 -16.54
N TYR A 148 6.73 -5.50 -17.27
CA TYR A 148 6.41 -5.25 -18.68
C TYR A 148 6.60 -6.51 -19.54
N VAL A 149 7.74 -7.19 -19.40
CA VAL A 149 7.99 -8.41 -20.19
C VAL A 149 6.99 -9.49 -19.79
N PHE A 150 6.78 -9.75 -18.50
CA PHE A 150 5.86 -10.76 -18.01
C PHE A 150 4.42 -10.52 -18.48
N ASP A 151 3.90 -9.30 -18.36
CA ASP A 151 2.55 -8.89 -18.82
C ASP A 151 2.40 -9.03 -20.35
N MET A 152 3.46 -8.75 -21.12
CA MET A 152 3.48 -9.00 -22.57
C MET A 152 3.38 -10.50 -22.88
N LEU A 153 4.24 -11.32 -22.29
CA LEU A 153 4.33 -12.75 -22.61
C LEU A 153 3.05 -13.50 -22.20
N ILE A 154 2.49 -13.20 -21.03
CA ILE A 154 1.23 -13.81 -20.59
C ILE A 154 0.06 -13.41 -21.51
N SER A 155 -0.03 -12.14 -21.88
CA SER A 155 -1.08 -11.63 -22.78
C SER A 155 -0.99 -12.25 -24.17
N TRP A 156 0.22 -12.36 -24.73
CA TRP A 156 0.43 -13.03 -26.01
C TRP A 156 0.15 -14.52 -25.97
N THR A 157 0.50 -15.19 -24.87
CA THR A 157 0.22 -16.63 -24.69
C THR A 157 -1.27 -16.94 -24.83
N ARG A 158 -2.14 -16.01 -24.37
CA ARG A 158 -3.60 -16.19 -24.35
C ARG A 158 -4.36 -15.53 -25.50
N HIS A 159 -3.97 -14.32 -25.86
CA HIS A 159 -4.78 -13.44 -26.71
C HIS A 159 -4.07 -13.01 -27.99
N ASN A 160 -2.80 -13.37 -28.19
CA ASN A 160 -1.95 -12.91 -29.31
C ASN A 160 -1.93 -11.37 -29.49
N SER A 161 -2.35 -10.61 -28.49
CA SER A 161 -2.36 -9.15 -28.50
C SER A 161 -1.98 -8.62 -27.13
N TYR A 162 -1.22 -7.52 -27.12
CA TYR A 162 -0.81 -6.82 -25.90
C TYR A 162 -1.13 -5.33 -26.02
N ILE A 163 -1.62 -4.76 -24.92
CA ILE A 163 -1.89 -3.33 -24.82
C ILE A 163 -0.72 -2.66 -24.09
N LEU A 164 0.15 -2.00 -24.85
CA LEU A 164 1.28 -1.25 -24.32
C LEU A 164 0.81 0.10 -23.76
N GLY A 165 1.13 0.37 -22.49
CA GLY A 165 0.81 1.62 -21.82
C GLY A 165 1.38 1.66 -20.39
N PHE A 166 0.87 2.57 -19.57
CA PHE A 166 1.34 2.77 -18.19
C PHE A 166 0.83 1.71 -17.18
N GLY A 167 0.09 0.69 -17.62
CA GLY A 167 -0.60 -0.25 -16.71
C GLY A 167 0.30 -0.93 -15.67
N PRO A 168 1.49 -1.43 -16.02
CA PRO A 168 2.41 -2.04 -15.06
C PRO A 168 2.94 -1.09 -13.99
N ILE A 169 3.12 0.21 -14.29
CA ILE A 169 3.79 1.15 -13.38
C ILE A 169 3.02 1.31 -12.06
N PRO A 170 1.72 1.67 -12.04
CA PRO A 170 0.95 1.78 -10.80
C PRO A 170 0.86 0.47 -10.01
N ILE A 171 0.89 -0.69 -10.68
CA ILE A 171 0.86 -1.99 -10.01
C ILE A 171 2.16 -2.17 -9.21
N ILE A 172 3.31 -1.92 -9.84
CA ILE A 172 4.62 -2.03 -9.17
C ILE A 172 4.75 -0.97 -8.08
N PHE A 173 4.43 0.28 -8.37
CA PHE A 173 4.51 1.36 -7.38
C PHE A 173 3.59 1.09 -6.19
N SER A 174 2.33 0.71 -6.44
CA SER A 174 1.41 0.32 -5.38
C SER A 174 1.93 -0.86 -4.56
N THR A 175 2.50 -1.89 -5.18
CA THR A 175 3.03 -3.05 -4.45
C THR A 175 4.12 -2.63 -3.47
N ASN A 176 5.09 -1.84 -3.94
CA ASN A 176 6.25 -1.42 -3.16
C ASN A 176 5.97 -0.27 -2.16
N LEU A 177 4.81 0.40 -2.27
CA LEU A 177 4.35 1.34 -1.24
C LEU A 177 3.80 0.64 0.01
N PHE A 178 3.63 -0.69 -0.02
CA PHE A 178 3.09 -1.46 1.09
C PHE A 178 3.98 -2.62 1.53
N LEU A 179 4.63 -3.29 0.58
CA LEU A 179 5.45 -4.46 0.87
C LEU A 179 6.56 -4.62 -0.17
N TRP A 180 7.78 -4.76 0.33
CA TRP A 180 8.92 -5.21 -0.44
C TRP A 180 9.63 -6.36 0.30
N PHE A 181 10.18 -7.32 -0.44
CA PHE A 181 11.04 -8.35 0.14
C PHE A 181 12.47 -7.80 0.33
N LYS A 182 13.14 -8.24 1.41
CA LYS A 182 14.57 -7.98 1.63
C LYS A 182 15.41 -8.62 0.52
N ASP A 183 16.63 -8.12 0.32
CA ASP A 183 17.52 -8.53 -0.78
C ASP A 183 17.74 -10.05 -0.82
N ASP A 184 17.87 -10.69 0.34
CA ASP A 184 18.05 -12.15 0.48
C ASP A 184 16.83 -12.98 0.03
N TRP A 185 15.68 -12.34 -0.12
CA TRP A 185 14.39 -12.98 -0.46
C TRP A 185 13.79 -12.37 -1.72
N PHE A 186 14.58 -11.63 -2.50
CA PHE A 186 14.08 -10.82 -3.60
C PHE A 186 13.42 -11.63 -4.73
N TYR A 187 13.71 -12.92 -4.87
CA TYR A 187 12.98 -13.80 -5.80
C TYR A 187 11.46 -13.86 -5.50
N LEU A 188 11.07 -13.73 -4.22
CA LEU A 188 9.67 -13.64 -3.82
C LEU A 188 9.03 -12.33 -4.30
N GLN A 189 9.79 -11.26 -4.49
CA GLN A 189 9.30 -10.02 -5.09
C GLN A 189 8.84 -10.24 -6.53
N PHE A 190 9.65 -10.91 -7.35
CA PHE A 190 9.26 -11.26 -8.72
C PHE A 190 8.06 -12.22 -8.75
N LEU A 191 8.02 -13.19 -7.82
CA LEU A 191 6.89 -14.10 -7.70
C LEU A 191 5.59 -13.35 -7.34
N MET A 192 5.65 -12.43 -6.37
CA MET A 192 4.51 -11.60 -5.96
C MET A 192 3.97 -10.78 -7.14
N ILE A 193 4.86 -10.14 -7.90
CA ILE A 193 4.49 -9.41 -9.12
C ILE A 193 3.85 -10.34 -10.14
N ALA A 194 4.47 -11.48 -10.43
CA ALA A 194 3.94 -12.47 -11.37
C ALA A 194 2.54 -12.93 -10.98
N VAL A 195 2.31 -13.23 -9.70
CA VAL A 195 1.00 -13.59 -9.16
C VAL A 195 -0.02 -12.46 -9.33
N GLY A 196 0.36 -11.20 -9.13
CA GLY A 196 -0.51 -10.05 -9.38
C GLY A 196 -0.99 -9.98 -10.84
N PHE A 197 -0.07 -10.13 -11.80
CA PHE A 197 -0.41 -10.15 -13.23
C PHE A 197 -1.19 -11.40 -13.64
N MET A 198 -0.88 -12.57 -13.06
CA MET A 198 -1.66 -13.79 -13.26
C MET A 198 -3.08 -13.64 -12.72
N GLY A 199 -3.26 -13.04 -11.54
CA GLY A 199 -4.56 -12.75 -10.95
C GLY A 199 -5.41 -11.87 -11.86
N LYS A 200 -4.83 -10.78 -12.37
CA LYS A 200 -5.45 -9.90 -13.37
C LYS A 200 -5.89 -10.66 -14.63
N GLU A 201 -5.08 -11.63 -15.07
CA GLU A 201 -5.30 -12.30 -16.34
C GLU A 201 -6.25 -13.50 -16.25
N PHE A 202 -6.15 -14.30 -15.18
CA PHE A 202 -6.91 -15.54 -15.01
C PHE A 202 -8.16 -15.38 -14.13
N VAL A 203 -8.14 -14.47 -13.15
CA VAL A 203 -9.24 -14.33 -12.18
C VAL A 203 -10.19 -13.21 -12.61
N LYS A 204 -11.09 -13.58 -13.52
CA LYS A 204 -12.05 -12.68 -14.17
C LYS A 204 -13.50 -13.15 -13.93
N TRP A 205 -14.42 -12.20 -13.88
CA TRP A 205 -15.87 -12.45 -13.87
C TRP A 205 -16.57 -11.73 -15.03
N SER A 206 -17.81 -12.11 -15.32
CA SER A 206 -18.65 -11.35 -16.23
C SER A 206 -19.31 -10.19 -15.48
N ARG A 207 -19.05 -8.96 -15.92
CA ARG A 207 -19.67 -7.72 -15.41
C ARG A 207 -20.14 -6.89 -16.60
N ASP A 208 -21.45 -6.62 -16.65
CA ASP A 208 -22.10 -5.90 -17.76
C ASP A 208 -21.78 -6.47 -19.16
N GLY A 209 -21.79 -7.81 -19.27
CA GLY A 209 -21.53 -8.51 -20.52
C GLY A 209 -20.06 -8.51 -20.97
N ARG A 210 -19.13 -8.04 -20.14
CA ARG A 210 -17.68 -8.07 -20.41
C ARG A 210 -16.94 -8.87 -19.34
N LEU A 211 -15.91 -9.61 -19.76
CA LEU A 211 -14.97 -10.26 -18.84
C LEU A 211 -14.01 -9.23 -18.26
N THR A 212 -14.09 -8.98 -16.95
CA THR A 212 -13.21 -8.06 -16.22
C THR A 212 -12.56 -8.78 -15.06
N HIS A 213 -11.35 -8.37 -14.66
CA HIS A 213 -10.70 -8.90 -13.47
C HIS A 213 -11.51 -8.53 -12.20
N ILE A 214 -11.47 -9.41 -11.21
CA ILE A 214 -12.18 -9.21 -9.94
C ILE A 214 -11.37 -8.28 -9.04
N PHE A 215 -10.09 -8.58 -8.89
CA PHE A 215 -9.23 -7.96 -7.90
C PHE A 215 -8.35 -6.86 -8.47
N ASN A 216 -8.05 -5.85 -7.65
CA ASN A 216 -6.93 -4.96 -7.93
C ASN A 216 -5.64 -5.83 -7.96
N PRO A 217 -4.84 -5.82 -9.04
CA PRO A 217 -3.68 -6.70 -9.19
C PRO A 217 -2.64 -6.59 -8.07
N SER A 218 -2.34 -5.36 -7.60
CA SER A 218 -1.41 -5.17 -6.49
C SER A 218 -2.04 -5.64 -5.18
N ALA A 219 -3.29 -5.27 -4.92
CA ALA A 219 -3.99 -5.69 -3.70
C ALA A 219 -4.15 -7.22 -3.58
N PHE A 220 -4.41 -7.91 -4.70
CA PHE A 220 -4.52 -9.37 -4.73
C PHE A 220 -3.22 -10.05 -4.30
N SER A 221 -2.11 -9.66 -4.92
CA SER A 221 -0.79 -10.22 -4.61
C SER A 221 -0.34 -9.84 -3.20
N LEU A 222 -0.50 -8.57 -2.80
CA LEU A 222 -0.22 -8.11 -1.44
C LEU A 222 -1.02 -8.88 -0.39
N GLY A 223 -2.33 -9.04 -0.58
CA GLY A 223 -3.20 -9.77 0.36
C GLY A 223 -2.83 -11.25 0.45
N LEU A 224 -2.57 -11.92 -0.67
CA LEU A 224 -2.14 -13.33 -0.67
C LEU A 224 -0.80 -13.52 0.03
N PHE A 225 0.21 -12.72 -0.30
CA PHE A 225 1.52 -12.83 0.32
C PHE A 225 1.47 -12.42 1.81
N SER A 226 0.62 -11.47 2.18
CA SER A 226 0.38 -11.14 3.59
C SER A 226 -0.15 -12.35 4.37
N LEU A 227 -1.11 -13.10 3.81
CA LEU A 227 -1.62 -14.32 4.45
C LEU A 227 -0.53 -15.39 4.60
N VAL A 228 0.31 -15.58 3.58
CA VAL A 228 1.42 -16.54 3.63
C VAL A 228 2.44 -16.14 4.70
N LEU A 229 2.83 -14.87 4.76
CA LEU A 229 3.80 -14.35 5.73
C LEU A 229 3.27 -14.47 7.17
N ILE A 230 1.98 -14.17 7.40
CA ILE A 230 1.34 -14.36 8.70
C ILE A 230 1.30 -15.85 9.07
N ALA A 231 0.84 -16.71 8.16
CA ALA A 231 0.69 -18.14 8.43
C ALA A 231 2.02 -18.86 8.69
N THR A 232 3.12 -18.35 8.14
CA THR A 232 4.47 -18.91 8.31
C THR A 232 5.29 -18.19 9.38
N ASN A 233 4.76 -17.10 9.96
CA ASN A 233 5.46 -16.23 10.90
C ASN A 233 6.82 -15.73 10.36
N THR A 234 6.83 -15.30 9.10
CA THR A 234 8.07 -14.84 8.42
C THR A 234 7.96 -13.39 7.92
N THR A 235 7.28 -12.51 8.66
CA THR A 235 7.09 -11.10 8.28
C THR A 235 8.44 -10.35 8.14
N GLU A 236 9.43 -10.74 8.93
CA GLU A 236 10.79 -10.19 8.96
C GLU A 236 11.57 -10.38 7.65
N LEU A 237 11.11 -11.23 6.73
CA LEU A 237 11.67 -11.35 5.38
C LEU A 237 11.39 -10.13 4.50
N THR A 238 10.46 -9.27 4.94
CA THR A 238 10.04 -8.06 4.26
C THR A 238 10.48 -6.84 5.06
N TRP A 239 10.29 -5.64 4.49
CA TRP A 239 10.28 -4.43 5.32
C TRP A 239 8.88 -3.82 5.46
N ALA A 240 7.83 -4.63 5.42
CA ALA A 240 6.47 -4.12 5.45
C ALA A 240 6.16 -3.30 6.72
N GLU A 241 6.78 -3.63 7.85
CA GLU A 241 6.65 -2.89 9.10
C GLU A 241 7.34 -1.52 9.03
N GLU A 242 8.58 -1.47 8.56
CA GLU A 242 9.32 -0.23 8.38
C GLU A 242 8.63 0.68 7.36
N ILE A 243 8.10 0.12 6.26
CA ILE A 243 7.29 0.89 5.30
C ILE A 243 6.07 1.49 6.02
N ALA A 244 5.32 0.68 6.76
CA ALA A 244 4.09 1.13 7.41
C ALA A 244 4.35 2.22 8.47
N THR A 245 5.50 2.18 9.14
CA THR A 245 5.80 3.08 10.27
C THR A 245 6.73 4.24 9.93
N THR A 246 7.39 4.27 8.76
CA THR A 246 8.31 5.37 8.37
C THR A 246 7.66 6.42 7.50
N LEU A 247 6.48 6.15 6.90
CA LEU A 247 5.72 7.15 6.14
C LEU A 247 5.47 8.42 6.95
N VAL A 248 5.24 8.29 8.26
CA VAL A 248 4.98 9.41 9.18
C VAL A 248 6.20 10.29 9.45
N ARG A 249 7.42 9.85 9.11
CA ARG A 249 8.63 10.68 9.25
C ARG A 249 8.58 11.90 8.33
N ALA A 250 7.87 11.82 7.22
CA ALA A 250 7.67 12.95 6.35
C ALA A 250 6.71 13.96 7.03
N PRO A 251 7.10 15.24 7.15
CA PRO A 251 6.27 16.25 7.77
C PRO A 251 4.96 16.40 7.00
N ASN A 252 3.86 16.73 7.65
CA ASN A 252 2.58 16.97 6.98
C ASN A 252 2.14 15.84 6.03
N ILE A 253 2.47 14.58 6.34
CA ILE A 253 2.20 13.45 5.45
C ILE A 253 0.70 13.28 5.20
N TYR A 254 -0.16 13.56 6.19
CA TYR A 254 -1.59 13.42 6.00
C TYR A 254 -2.11 14.47 5.02
N LEU A 255 -1.69 15.73 5.17
CA LEU A 255 -2.00 16.78 4.21
C LEU A 255 -1.48 16.43 2.81
N PHE A 256 -0.24 15.95 2.69
CA PHE A 256 0.34 15.55 1.41
C PHE A 256 -0.44 14.41 0.74
N LEU A 257 -0.75 13.34 1.48
CA LEU A 257 -1.53 12.21 1.00
C LEU A 257 -2.97 12.61 0.65
N PHE A 258 -3.54 13.55 1.40
CA PHE A 258 -4.86 14.09 1.13
C PHE A 258 -4.88 14.88 -0.19
N LEU A 259 -3.94 15.82 -0.38
CA LEU A 259 -3.85 16.63 -1.60
C LEU A 259 -3.57 15.78 -2.84
N THR A 260 -2.64 14.83 -2.74
CA THR A 260 -2.37 13.87 -3.82
C THR A 260 -3.58 12.98 -4.11
N GLY A 261 -4.29 12.56 -3.07
CA GLY A 261 -5.56 11.87 -3.16
C GLY A 261 -6.63 12.66 -3.90
N LEU A 262 -6.77 13.96 -3.64
CA LEU A 262 -7.75 14.83 -4.32
C LEU A 262 -7.54 14.86 -5.84
N VAL A 263 -6.29 14.78 -6.31
CA VAL A 263 -5.99 14.68 -7.75
C VAL A 263 -6.64 13.42 -8.34
N VAL A 264 -6.41 12.26 -7.73
CA VAL A 264 -6.99 10.99 -8.17
C VAL A 264 -8.53 11.01 -8.05
N MET A 265 -9.05 11.59 -6.97
CA MET A 265 -10.50 11.75 -6.75
C MET A 265 -11.18 12.61 -7.81
N TYR A 266 -10.54 13.70 -8.24
CA TYR A 266 -11.04 14.57 -9.28
C TYR A 266 -11.15 13.83 -10.62
N PHE A 267 -10.09 13.13 -11.04
CA PHE A 267 -10.06 12.46 -12.35
C PHE A 267 -10.93 11.20 -12.42
N PHE A 268 -11.11 10.46 -11.32
CA PHE A 268 -11.74 9.13 -11.37
C PHE A 268 -13.06 9.00 -10.58
N SER A 269 -13.53 10.08 -9.95
CA SER A 269 -14.82 10.11 -9.24
C SER A 269 -14.98 9.02 -8.18
N ILE A 270 -13.93 8.86 -7.37
CA ILE A 270 -13.77 7.82 -6.32
C ILE A 270 -13.96 8.38 -4.91
N THR A 271 -14.28 9.67 -4.77
CA THR A 271 -14.36 10.38 -3.49
C THR A 271 -15.29 9.71 -2.49
N LEU A 272 -16.43 9.17 -2.95
CA LEU A 272 -17.37 8.47 -2.08
C LEU A 272 -16.76 7.24 -1.43
N VAL A 273 -15.87 6.51 -2.12
CA VAL A 273 -15.19 5.34 -1.54
C VAL A 273 -14.23 5.79 -0.44
N ALA A 274 -13.29 6.68 -0.79
CA ALA A 274 -12.27 7.14 0.14
C ALA A 274 -12.85 7.92 1.33
N GLY A 275 -13.75 8.87 1.07
CA GLY A 275 -14.37 9.71 2.09
C GLY A 275 -15.24 8.93 3.06
N SER A 276 -16.09 8.01 2.57
CA SER A 276 -16.92 7.19 3.47
C SER A 276 -16.10 6.17 4.28
N ALA A 277 -15.02 5.62 3.70
CA ALA A 277 -14.06 4.79 4.42
C ALA A 277 -13.41 5.55 5.57
N ALA A 278 -12.90 6.76 5.30
CA ALA A 278 -12.26 7.56 6.33
C ALA A 278 -13.25 8.02 7.41
N ILE A 279 -14.47 8.41 7.05
CA ILE A 279 -15.53 8.75 8.03
C ILE A 279 -15.86 7.54 8.90
N ALA A 280 -16.04 6.35 8.32
CA ALA A 280 -16.34 5.14 9.07
C ALA A 280 -15.20 4.77 10.03
N LEU A 281 -13.95 4.84 9.57
CA LEU A 281 -12.77 4.52 10.37
C LEU A 281 -12.56 5.53 11.50
N PHE A 282 -12.61 6.83 11.18
CA PHE A 282 -12.51 7.91 12.16
C PHE A 282 -13.64 7.83 13.20
N GLY A 283 -14.88 7.64 12.75
CA GLY A 283 -16.03 7.51 13.64
C GLY A 283 -15.92 6.29 14.57
N SER A 284 -15.42 5.16 14.06
CA SER A 284 -15.21 3.95 14.86
C SER A 284 -14.08 4.12 15.88
N SER A 285 -12.97 4.76 15.50
CA SER A 285 -11.87 5.11 16.41
C SER A 285 -12.32 6.07 17.51
N ALA A 286 -13.07 7.11 17.14
CA ALA A 286 -13.62 8.08 18.08
C ALA A 286 -14.61 7.43 19.05
N LEU A 287 -15.50 6.56 18.57
CA LEU A 287 -16.42 5.80 19.41
C LEU A 287 -15.68 4.89 20.39
N TYR A 288 -14.66 4.17 19.93
CA TYR A 288 -13.83 3.34 20.79
C TYR A 288 -13.15 4.16 21.88
N SER A 289 -12.59 5.32 21.52
CA SER A 289 -11.90 6.21 22.44
C SER A 289 -12.86 6.80 23.49
N ALA A 290 -14.08 7.16 23.08
CA ALA A 290 -15.12 7.64 23.98
C ALA A 290 -15.59 6.56 24.98
N VAL A 291 -15.63 5.29 24.55
CA VAL A 291 -16.09 4.17 25.39
C VAL A 291 -15.00 3.67 26.34
N THR A 292 -13.74 3.62 25.88
CA THR A 292 -12.64 3.00 26.63
C THR A 292 -11.73 3.99 27.36
N GLY A 293 -11.81 5.27 26.99
CA GLY A 293 -10.92 6.31 27.48
C GLY A 293 -9.49 6.22 26.95
N VAL A 294 -9.21 5.34 25.99
CA VAL A 294 -7.88 5.21 25.35
C VAL A 294 -8.02 5.20 23.83
N PRO A 295 -7.04 5.75 23.10
CA PRO A 295 -7.10 5.76 21.65
C PRO A 295 -7.04 4.32 21.08
N TYR A 296 -7.76 4.08 19.99
CA TYR A 296 -7.76 2.77 19.33
C TYR A 296 -6.43 2.47 18.65
N PHE A 297 -5.97 3.43 17.84
CA PHE A 297 -4.65 3.45 17.23
C PHE A 297 -3.74 4.39 18.04
N ILE A 298 -2.48 4.01 18.25
CA ILE A 298 -1.62 4.70 19.22
C ILE A 298 -1.23 6.11 18.73
N ASP A 299 -0.77 6.24 17.49
CA ASP A 299 -0.08 7.46 17.02
C ASP A 299 -0.97 8.38 16.16
N SER A 300 -2.20 7.97 15.82
CA SER A 300 -3.11 8.73 14.94
C SER A 300 -4.51 8.12 14.90
N GLU A 301 -5.55 8.88 14.53
CA GLU A 301 -6.91 8.34 14.36
C GLU A 301 -7.05 7.43 13.13
N ILE A 302 -6.19 7.63 12.14
CA ILE A 302 -6.06 6.77 10.97
C ILE A 302 -4.57 6.59 10.71
N PRO A 303 -4.00 5.37 10.81
CA PRO A 303 -2.59 5.16 10.51
C PRO A 303 -2.23 5.63 9.10
N ALA A 304 -1.09 6.30 8.92
CA ALA A 304 -0.70 6.91 7.64
C ALA A 304 -0.68 5.89 6.48
N ALA A 305 -0.29 4.65 6.74
CA ALA A 305 -0.31 3.59 5.74
C ALA A 305 -1.74 3.18 5.33
N VAL A 306 -2.71 3.20 6.27
CA VAL A 306 -4.14 3.01 5.95
C VAL A 306 -4.66 4.22 5.16
N PHE A 307 -4.24 5.43 5.54
CA PHE A 307 -4.55 6.67 4.84
C PHE A 307 -3.99 6.70 3.41
N LEU A 308 -2.81 6.13 3.18
CA LEU A 308 -2.27 5.91 1.84
C LEU A 308 -3.14 4.91 1.05
N GLY A 309 -3.53 3.79 1.68
CA GLY A 309 -4.36 2.76 1.07
C GLY A 309 -5.73 3.27 0.61
N LEU A 310 -6.41 4.07 1.45
CA LEU A 310 -7.72 4.61 1.11
C LEU A 310 -7.69 5.61 -0.06
N HIS A 311 -6.54 6.25 -0.32
CA HIS A 311 -6.38 7.18 -1.44
C HIS A 311 -5.86 6.50 -2.72
N LEU A 312 -4.93 5.54 -2.61
CA LEU A 312 -4.16 5.05 -3.77
C LEU A 312 -4.23 3.53 -4.03
N LEU A 313 -4.83 2.74 -3.14
CA LEU A 313 -4.96 1.27 -3.28
C LEU A 313 -6.41 0.83 -3.55
N VAL A 314 -7.34 1.31 -2.72
CA VAL A 314 -8.78 0.92 -2.76
C VAL A 314 -9.52 1.55 -3.96
N THR A 315 -8.87 2.51 -4.60
CA THR A 315 -9.53 3.50 -5.46
C THR A 315 -9.54 3.15 -6.95
N ASP A 316 -9.18 1.93 -7.31
CA ASP A 316 -9.26 1.49 -8.70
C ASP A 316 -10.74 1.41 -9.17
N PRO A 317 -11.16 2.22 -10.16
CA PRO A 317 -12.53 2.24 -10.65
C PRO A 317 -12.96 0.90 -11.28
N SER A 318 -12.01 0.08 -11.72
CA SER A 318 -12.31 -1.20 -12.36
C SER A 318 -12.72 -2.29 -11.38
N THR A 319 -12.32 -2.16 -10.11
CA THR A 319 -12.50 -3.16 -9.05
C THR A 319 -13.35 -2.64 -7.88
N SER A 320 -14.08 -1.55 -8.11
CA SER A 320 -15.03 -0.95 -7.15
C SER A 320 -16.47 -0.87 -7.72
N PRO A 321 -17.48 -0.62 -6.87
CA PRO A 321 -18.88 -0.45 -7.31
C PRO A 321 -19.07 0.77 -8.21
N LYS A 322 -20.07 0.70 -9.10
CA LYS A 322 -20.34 1.80 -10.05
C LYS A 322 -21.33 2.82 -9.51
N THR A 323 -22.28 2.39 -8.69
CA THR A 323 -23.34 3.26 -8.16
C THR A 323 -22.80 4.14 -7.02
N PRO A 324 -23.30 5.39 -6.85
CA PRO A 324 -22.90 6.24 -5.72
C PRO A 324 -23.13 5.57 -4.36
N ILE A 325 -24.29 4.94 -4.17
CA ILE A 325 -24.62 4.21 -2.94
C ILE A 325 -23.66 3.03 -2.75
N GLY A 326 -23.37 2.27 -3.81
CA GLY A 326 -22.43 1.15 -3.76
C GLY A 326 -21.03 1.60 -3.38
N LYS A 327 -20.57 2.74 -3.92
CA LYS A 327 -19.28 3.35 -3.54
C LYS A 327 -19.22 3.71 -2.06
N SER A 328 -20.28 4.31 -1.52
CA SER A 328 -20.36 4.62 -0.09
C SER A 328 -20.39 3.37 0.78
N VAL A 329 -21.20 2.36 0.43
CA VAL A 329 -21.24 1.09 1.16
C VAL A 329 -19.88 0.40 1.14
N PHE A 330 -19.23 0.36 -0.01
CA PHE A 330 -17.90 -0.24 -0.16
C PHE A 330 -16.84 0.50 0.66
N GLY A 331 -16.87 1.83 0.69
CA GLY A 331 -15.98 2.61 1.54
C GLY A 331 -16.24 2.36 3.03
N VAL A 332 -17.50 2.40 3.49
CA VAL A 332 -17.86 2.06 4.88
C VAL A 332 -17.37 0.67 5.27
N LEU A 333 -17.59 -0.34 4.41
CA LEU A 333 -17.11 -1.70 4.64
C LEU A 333 -15.59 -1.79 4.69
N TYR A 334 -14.86 -0.97 3.91
CA TYR A 334 -13.41 -0.87 4.03
C TYR A 334 -12.98 -0.27 5.37
N GLY A 335 -13.57 0.86 5.78
CA GLY A 335 -13.25 1.49 7.05
C GLY A 335 -13.51 0.55 8.23
N LEU A 336 -14.68 -0.07 8.27
CA LEU A 336 -15.02 -1.06 9.30
C LEU A 336 -14.16 -2.33 9.20
N GLY A 337 -13.88 -2.80 7.99
CA GLY A 337 -13.05 -3.98 7.75
C GLY A 337 -11.63 -3.81 8.26
N VAL A 338 -10.99 -2.67 7.97
CA VAL A 338 -9.67 -2.33 8.52
C VAL A 338 -9.72 -2.22 10.04
N PHE A 339 -10.72 -1.53 10.58
CA PHE A 339 -10.91 -1.42 12.03
C PHE A 339 -11.01 -2.80 12.68
N SER A 340 -11.89 -3.68 12.19
CA SER A 340 -12.07 -5.02 12.73
C SER A 340 -10.83 -5.92 12.54
N LEU A 341 -10.17 -5.85 11.38
CA LEU A 341 -8.96 -6.63 11.11
C LEU A 341 -7.80 -6.23 12.02
N TYR A 342 -7.64 -4.94 12.34
CA TYR A 342 -6.63 -4.50 13.30
C TYR A 342 -6.79 -5.19 14.66
N SER A 343 -8.02 -5.23 15.19
CA SER A 343 -8.33 -5.92 16.45
C SER A 343 -8.11 -7.44 16.34
N LEU A 344 -8.55 -8.06 15.24
CA LEU A 344 -8.42 -9.49 15.02
C LEU A 344 -6.94 -9.92 14.94
N LEU A 345 -6.15 -9.21 14.14
CA LEU A 345 -4.71 -9.49 14.00
C LEU A 345 -4.00 -9.32 15.34
N GLY A 346 -4.30 -8.24 16.08
CA GLY A 346 -3.74 -8.02 17.41
C GLY A 346 -4.09 -9.13 18.40
N ALA A 347 -5.33 -9.64 18.38
CA ALA A 347 -5.76 -10.76 19.21
C ALA A 347 -5.07 -12.08 18.84
N LEU A 348 -4.68 -12.25 17.57
CA LEU A 348 -3.93 -13.42 17.08
C LEU A 348 -2.41 -13.27 17.25
N GLY A 349 -1.92 -12.15 17.79
CA GLY A 349 -0.48 -11.85 17.88
C GLY A 349 0.18 -11.59 16.52
N ALA A 350 -0.61 -11.38 15.45
CA ALA A 350 -0.12 -11.11 14.11
C ALA A 350 0.15 -9.61 13.92
N PRO A 351 1.12 -9.21 13.07
CA PRO A 351 1.39 -7.81 12.80
C PRO A 351 0.16 -7.06 12.27
N THR A 352 -0.28 -6.05 13.00
CA THR A 352 -1.57 -5.38 12.73
C THR A 352 -1.57 -4.55 11.46
N PHE A 353 -0.40 -4.17 10.94
CA PHE A 353 -0.28 -3.39 9.70
C PHE A 353 -0.77 -4.15 8.46
N TYR A 354 -1.03 -5.46 8.52
CA TYR A 354 -1.60 -6.21 7.41
C TYR A 354 -3.10 -5.96 7.19
N ASP A 355 -3.79 -5.34 8.16
CA ASP A 355 -5.22 -4.99 8.14
C ASP A 355 -5.71 -4.44 6.78
N LYS A 356 -5.04 -3.42 6.27
CA LYS A 356 -5.31 -2.76 4.99
C LYS A 356 -5.07 -3.64 3.77
N LEU A 357 -4.11 -4.56 3.84
CA LEU A 357 -3.74 -5.43 2.70
C LEU A 357 -4.72 -6.60 2.56
N LEU A 358 -5.19 -7.13 3.68
CA LEU A 358 -6.15 -8.23 3.71
C LEU A 358 -7.58 -7.78 3.38
N CYS A 359 -7.95 -6.54 3.72
CA CYS A 359 -9.31 -6.03 3.52
C CYS A 359 -9.68 -5.89 2.03
N VAL A 360 -8.76 -5.40 1.19
CA VAL A 360 -9.10 -5.03 -0.20
C VAL A 360 -9.55 -6.21 -1.07
N PRO A 361 -8.85 -7.37 -1.09
CA PRO A 361 -9.31 -8.52 -1.87
C PRO A 361 -10.68 -9.04 -1.42
N LEU A 362 -10.94 -9.06 -0.11
CA LEU A 362 -12.24 -9.47 0.43
C LEU A 362 -13.38 -8.57 -0.05
N LEU A 363 -13.13 -7.26 -0.11
CA LEU A 363 -14.10 -6.31 -0.65
C LEU A 363 -14.25 -6.42 -2.17
N ASN A 364 -13.18 -6.65 -2.93
CA ASN A 364 -13.29 -6.84 -4.37
C ASN A 364 -14.25 -7.99 -4.72
N LEU A 365 -14.28 -9.06 -3.92
CA LEU A 365 -15.22 -10.18 -4.08
C LEU A 365 -16.68 -9.78 -3.80
N SER A 366 -16.92 -8.80 -2.94
CA SER A 366 -18.28 -8.36 -2.56
C SER A 366 -18.88 -7.34 -3.54
N VAL A 367 -18.11 -6.80 -4.50
CA VAL A 367 -18.56 -5.71 -5.39
C VAL A 367 -19.85 -6.04 -6.15
N GLN A 368 -19.97 -7.24 -6.75
CA GLN A 368 -21.21 -7.61 -7.46
C GLN A 368 -22.41 -7.75 -6.53
N GLN A 369 -22.20 -8.21 -5.29
CA GLN A 369 -23.28 -8.33 -4.30
C GLN A 369 -23.74 -6.95 -3.83
N ILE A 370 -22.80 -6.02 -3.60
CA ILE A 370 -23.08 -4.62 -3.28
C ILE A 370 -23.85 -3.96 -4.43
N ASP A 371 -23.38 -4.10 -5.68
CA ASP A 371 -24.07 -3.54 -6.85
C ASP A 371 -25.52 -4.08 -6.92
N ARG A 372 -25.75 -5.40 -6.75
CA ARG A 372 -27.10 -6.01 -6.74
C ARG A 372 -27.98 -5.49 -5.60
N ALA A 373 -27.45 -5.41 -4.37
CA ALA A 373 -28.19 -4.93 -3.21
C ALA A 373 -28.60 -3.46 -3.38
N THR A 374 -27.71 -2.63 -3.92
CA THR A 374 -28.02 -1.21 -4.16
C THR A 374 -29.06 -1.01 -5.25
N HIS A 375 -29.06 -1.83 -6.30
CA HIS A 375 -30.12 -1.82 -7.31
C HIS A 375 -31.49 -2.17 -6.72
N PHE A 376 -31.54 -3.17 -5.83
CA PHE A 376 -32.78 -3.54 -5.14
C PHE A 376 -33.32 -2.40 -4.25
N LEU A 377 -32.44 -1.73 -3.51
CA LEU A 377 -32.81 -0.62 -2.63
C LEU A 377 -33.25 0.64 -3.40
N HIS A 378 -32.62 0.91 -4.55
CA HIS A 378 -32.98 2.08 -5.38
C HIS A 378 -34.40 1.98 -5.93
N GLY A 379 -34.90 0.77 -6.22
CA GLY A 379 -36.27 0.53 -6.65
C GLY A 379 -37.35 0.71 -5.57
N ARG A 380 -36.96 0.86 -4.29
CA ARG A 380 -37.91 0.92 -3.15
C ARG A 380 -37.87 2.20 -2.32
N SER A 381 -36.87 3.07 -2.52
CA SER A 381 -36.71 4.28 -1.70
C SER A 381 -37.34 5.52 -2.34
N PRO A 382 -38.32 6.20 -1.68
CA PRO A 382 -38.90 7.46 -2.15
C PRO A 382 -37.89 8.64 -2.10
N VAL A 383 -36.77 8.49 -1.40
CA VAL A 383 -35.68 9.48 -1.32
C VAL A 383 -34.94 9.60 -2.67
N SER A 384 -34.94 8.56 -3.51
CA SER A 384 -34.29 8.60 -4.83
C SER A 384 -34.95 9.58 -5.81
N GLN A 385 -36.21 9.94 -5.57
CA GLN A 385 -36.96 10.88 -6.40
C GLN A 385 -36.62 12.36 -6.12
N HIS A 386 -36.03 12.65 -4.95
CA HIS A 386 -35.70 14.02 -4.50
C HIS A 386 -34.22 14.38 -4.64
N VAL A 387 -33.38 13.49 -5.17
CA VAL A 387 -31.97 13.80 -5.43
C VAL A 387 -31.88 14.67 -6.68
N PRO A 388 -31.30 15.89 -6.61
CA PRO A 388 -31.15 16.73 -7.78
C PRO A 388 -30.36 16.00 -8.87
N ARG A 389 -30.88 16.03 -10.11
CA ARG A 389 -30.26 15.39 -11.29
C ARG A 389 -28.97 16.12 -11.70
N TRP A 390 -27.92 15.94 -10.93
CA TRP A 390 -26.59 16.45 -11.24
C TRP A 390 -25.83 15.48 -12.13
N THR A 391 -24.89 16.00 -12.92
CA THR A 391 -23.92 15.15 -13.62
C THR A 391 -23.01 14.49 -12.59
N ALA A 392 -22.53 13.27 -12.89
CA ALA A 392 -21.64 12.53 -11.98
C ALA A 392 -20.40 13.35 -11.55
N ALA A 393 -19.90 14.21 -12.43
CA ALA A 393 -18.80 15.14 -12.13
C ALA A 393 -19.17 16.17 -11.05
N ARG A 394 -20.36 16.80 -11.13
CA ARG A 394 -20.83 17.76 -10.12
C ARG A 394 -21.09 17.08 -8.78
N THR A 395 -21.66 15.88 -8.79
CA THR A 395 -21.83 15.07 -7.58
C THR A 395 -20.49 14.76 -6.94
N ASN A 396 -19.50 14.35 -7.72
CA ASN A 396 -18.16 14.09 -7.21
C ASN A 396 -17.52 15.34 -6.59
N LEU A 397 -17.63 16.51 -7.25
CA LEU A 397 -17.12 17.77 -6.70
C LEU A 397 -17.78 18.16 -5.37
N ALA A 398 -19.10 17.94 -5.23
CA ALA A 398 -19.78 18.16 -3.97
C ALA A 398 -19.29 17.19 -2.88
N CYS A 399 -19.11 15.91 -3.21
CA CYS A 399 -18.49 14.95 -2.30
C CYS A 399 -17.05 15.35 -1.93
N MET A 400 -16.27 15.91 -2.87
CA MET A 400 -14.93 16.42 -2.59
C MET A 400 -14.97 17.60 -1.64
N ALA A 401 -15.92 18.53 -1.82
CA ALA A 401 -16.10 19.66 -0.90
C ALA A 401 -16.44 19.18 0.52
N VAL A 402 -17.34 18.20 0.66
CA VAL A 402 -17.65 17.57 1.96
C VAL A 402 -16.41 16.88 2.55
N TRP A 403 -15.65 16.17 1.73
CA TRP A 403 -14.42 15.50 2.16
C TRP A 403 -13.34 16.50 2.60
N ILE A 404 -13.18 17.61 1.89
CA ILE A 404 -12.29 18.72 2.26
C ILE A 404 -12.72 19.36 3.57
N LEU A 405 -14.01 19.62 3.76
CA LEU A 405 -14.52 20.16 5.02
C LEU A 405 -14.24 19.19 6.17
N PHE A 406 -14.53 17.90 5.99
CA PHE A 406 -14.28 16.87 6.99
C PHE A 406 -12.79 16.76 7.35
N PHE A 407 -11.90 16.72 6.35
CA PHE A 407 -10.45 16.71 6.58
C PHE A 407 -9.96 17.99 7.26
N GLY A 408 -10.53 19.14 6.90
CA GLY A 408 -10.28 20.42 7.57
C GLY A 408 -10.62 20.35 9.05
N VAL A 409 -11.79 19.81 9.41
CA VAL A 409 -12.20 19.59 10.82
C VAL A 409 -11.24 18.64 11.54
N MET A 410 -10.87 17.51 10.91
CA MET A 410 -9.88 16.59 11.51
C MET A 410 -8.54 17.31 11.78
N THR A 411 -8.12 18.17 10.85
CA THR A 411 -6.85 18.92 10.96
C THR A 411 -6.91 19.94 12.08
N THR A 412 -7.98 20.74 12.19
CA THR A 412 -8.12 21.74 13.26
C THR A 412 -8.24 21.13 14.65
N MET A 413 -8.76 19.89 14.74
CA MET A 413 -8.79 19.11 15.97
C MET A 413 -7.44 18.43 16.30
N GLY A 414 -6.40 18.62 15.50
CA GLY A 414 -5.10 17.98 15.68
C GLY A 414 -5.09 16.47 15.38
N ARG A 415 -6.15 15.94 14.75
CA ARG A 415 -6.33 14.49 14.48
C ARG A 415 -5.71 14.01 13.16
N ALA A 416 -5.06 14.92 12.42
CA ALA A 416 -4.30 14.61 11.21
C ALA A 416 -2.80 14.77 11.49
N ASP A 417 -2.23 15.94 11.17
CA ASP A 417 -0.80 16.23 11.33
C ASP A 417 -0.44 16.88 12.69
N GLY A 418 -1.32 16.81 13.69
CA GLY A 418 -1.11 17.36 15.04
C GLY A 418 -0.59 16.34 16.05
N LYS A 419 -0.39 16.77 17.30
CA LYS A 419 -0.07 15.89 18.43
C LYS A 419 -1.26 14.96 18.70
N HIS A 420 -1.00 13.65 18.76
CA HIS A 420 -2.00 12.67 19.16
C HIS A 420 -1.96 12.43 20.67
N THR A 421 -3.10 12.05 21.27
CA THR A 421 -3.16 11.76 22.71
C THR A 421 -2.28 10.58 23.10
N GLY A 422 -2.20 9.56 22.23
CA GLY A 422 -1.36 8.39 22.45
C GLY A 422 0.15 8.64 22.29
N ASP A 423 0.59 9.82 21.83
CA ASP A 423 2.02 10.16 21.76
C ASP A 423 2.61 10.43 23.15
N SER A 424 1.77 10.76 24.16
CA SER A 424 2.22 11.09 25.52
C SER A 424 2.35 9.82 26.38
N ILE A 425 3.55 9.53 26.88
CA ILE A 425 3.76 8.47 27.88
C ILE A 425 3.02 8.77 29.20
N PRO A 426 3.05 10.00 29.76
CA PRO A 426 2.25 10.35 30.93
C PRO A 426 0.76 10.02 30.78
N PHE A 427 0.18 10.21 29.58
CA PHE A 427 -1.19 9.79 29.31
C PHE A 427 -1.40 8.28 29.53
N TRP A 428 -0.49 7.43 29.04
CA TRP A 428 -0.57 5.98 29.21
C TRP A 428 -0.33 5.53 30.66
N GLN A 429 0.56 6.22 31.38
CA GLN A 429 0.78 6.00 32.82
C GLN A 429 -0.49 6.29 33.63
N GLN A 430 -1.15 7.43 33.34
CA GLN A 430 -2.41 7.77 33.97
C GLN A 430 -3.53 6.80 33.58
N ALA A 431 -3.66 6.47 32.29
CA ALA A 431 -4.67 5.53 31.82
C ALA A 431 -4.51 4.13 32.43
N CYS A 432 -3.28 3.68 32.64
CA CYS A 432 -2.99 2.43 33.36
C CYS A 432 -3.41 2.52 34.84
N THR A 433 -3.07 3.63 35.51
CA THR A 433 -3.45 3.88 36.91
C THR A 433 -4.98 3.92 37.09
N ASP A 434 -5.68 4.52 36.14
CA ASP A 434 -7.14 4.57 36.07
C ASP A 434 -7.79 3.21 35.75
N GLY A 435 -7.01 2.16 35.50
CA GLY A 435 -7.51 0.84 35.13
C GLY A 435 -8.18 0.78 33.75
N ARG A 436 -7.82 1.68 32.82
CA ARG A 436 -8.43 1.70 31.48
C ARG A 436 -8.04 0.46 30.68
N ARG A 437 -8.95 0.07 29.78
CA ARG A 437 -8.82 -1.16 28.98
C ARG A 437 -7.49 -1.20 28.23
N ASN A 438 -6.73 -2.26 28.43
CA ASN A 438 -5.42 -2.52 27.80
C ASN A 438 -4.36 -1.43 28.03
N ALA A 439 -4.59 -0.43 28.88
CA ALA A 439 -3.69 0.72 29.02
C ALA A 439 -2.32 0.31 29.59
N CYS A 440 -2.29 -0.53 30.63
CA CYS A 440 -1.03 -1.01 31.21
C CYS A 440 -0.20 -1.86 30.24
N GLN A 441 -0.85 -2.77 29.50
CA GLN A 441 -0.17 -3.57 28.47
C GLN A 441 0.40 -2.67 27.36
N ARG A 442 -0.35 -1.64 26.94
CA ARG A 442 0.12 -0.66 25.96
C ARG A 442 1.28 0.17 26.48
N LEU A 443 1.22 0.67 27.70
CA LEU A 443 2.31 1.39 28.35
C LEU A 443 3.60 0.58 28.33
N LEU A 444 3.56 -0.67 28.81
CA LEU A 444 4.71 -1.57 28.81
C LEU A 444 5.28 -1.78 27.40
N SER A 445 4.41 -1.97 26.39
CA SER A 445 4.85 -2.12 25.00
C SER A 445 5.52 -0.86 24.44
N ILE A 446 5.02 0.33 24.79
CA ILE A 446 5.56 1.62 24.33
C ILE A 446 6.93 1.87 24.97
N GLU A 447 7.04 1.67 26.29
CA GLU A 447 8.31 1.83 27.00
C GLU A 447 9.37 0.81 26.54
N ALA A 448 8.97 -0.43 26.26
CA ALA A 448 9.88 -1.43 25.69
C ALA A 448 10.42 -0.97 24.32
N VAL A 449 9.57 -0.45 23.44
CA VAL A 449 10.00 0.11 22.14
C VAL A 449 10.94 1.30 22.33
N TYR A 450 10.67 2.20 23.30
CA TYR A 450 11.58 3.30 23.59
C TYR A 450 12.91 2.85 24.19
N CYS A 451 12.91 1.80 25.01
CA CYS A 451 14.13 1.18 25.51
C CYS A 451 14.96 0.59 24.35
N ASP A 452 14.29 -0.06 23.39
CA ASP A 452 14.93 -0.58 22.17
C ASP A 452 15.55 0.53 21.32
N ASP A 453 14.91 1.70 21.27
CA ASP A 453 15.43 2.93 20.68
C ASP A 453 16.49 3.65 21.56
N ASN A 454 16.98 2.99 22.61
CA ASN A 454 18.00 3.47 23.55
C ASN A 454 17.58 4.64 24.44
N SER A 455 16.31 4.73 24.82
CA SER A 455 15.92 5.53 25.99
C SER A 455 16.31 4.80 27.27
N ALA A 456 17.28 5.38 27.97
CA ALA A 456 17.77 4.88 29.23
C ALA A 456 16.69 4.95 30.33
N TRP A 457 15.88 6.01 30.31
CA TRP A 457 14.72 6.15 31.18
C TRP A 457 13.70 5.03 30.94
N ALA A 458 13.32 4.77 29.69
CA ALA A 458 12.33 3.75 29.38
C ALA A 458 12.82 2.34 29.76
N CYS A 459 14.10 2.03 29.53
CA CYS A 459 14.68 0.78 30.02
C CYS A 459 14.57 0.63 31.54
N ASN A 460 14.79 1.71 32.30
CA ASN A 460 14.62 1.68 33.76
C ASN A 460 13.17 1.39 34.17
N GLU A 461 12.19 2.05 33.55
CA GLU A 461 10.77 1.84 33.90
C GLU A 461 10.29 0.42 33.57
N VAL A 462 10.69 -0.13 32.41
CA VAL A 462 10.38 -1.53 32.05
C VAL A 462 10.97 -2.51 33.08
N GLY A 463 12.23 -2.31 33.50
CA GLY A 463 12.82 -3.10 34.57
C GLY A 463 12.05 -2.98 35.90
N GLY A 464 11.54 -1.78 36.21
CA GLY A 464 10.66 -1.52 37.34
C GLY A 464 9.35 -2.30 37.29
N HIS A 465 8.74 -2.41 36.11
CA HIS A 465 7.52 -3.20 35.90
C HIS A 465 7.72 -4.69 36.20
N TYR A 466 8.85 -5.27 35.79
CA TYR A 466 9.23 -6.66 36.10
C TYR A 466 9.72 -6.85 37.55
N THR A 467 10.19 -5.80 38.21
CA THR A 467 10.59 -5.87 39.64
C THR A 467 9.37 -5.83 40.56
N LEU A 468 8.46 -4.89 40.31
CA LEU A 468 7.32 -4.62 41.20
C LEU A 468 6.11 -5.52 40.95
N GLY A 469 6.03 -6.18 39.79
CA GLY A 469 4.91 -7.06 39.45
C GLY A 469 3.57 -6.35 39.21
N ARG A 470 3.57 -5.03 38.96
CA ARG A 470 2.35 -4.22 38.84
C ARG A 470 1.63 -4.39 37.50
N ILE A 471 2.39 -4.57 36.42
CA ILE A 471 1.89 -4.66 35.04
C ILE A 471 2.30 -5.99 34.40
N ALA A 472 3.56 -6.39 34.57
CA ALA A 472 4.10 -7.65 34.11
C ALA A 472 4.25 -8.64 35.27
N THR A 473 4.31 -9.94 34.96
CA THR A 473 4.68 -10.95 35.94
C THR A 473 6.11 -10.69 36.43
N PRO A 474 6.37 -10.74 37.75
CA PRO A 474 7.72 -10.52 38.27
C PRO A 474 8.75 -11.43 37.61
N ASP A 475 9.84 -10.83 37.13
CA ASP A 475 10.96 -11.54 36.52
C ASP A 475 12.25 -10.77 36.83
N ASN A 476 13.01 -11.28 37.80
CA ASN A 476 14.22 -10.62 38.29
C ASN A 476 15.35 -10.63 37.25
N GLU A 477 15.43 -11.66 36.41
CA GLU A 477 16.47 -11.78 35.39
C GLU A 477 16.22 -10.78 34.27
N LEU A 478 14.98 -10.71 33.80
CA LEU A 478 14.57 -9.75 32.78
C LEU A 478 14.66 -8.30 33.31
N ALA A 479 14.25 -8.06 34.56
CA ALA A 479 14.42 -6.76 35.20
C ALA A 479 15.90 -6.32 35.25
N ALA A 480 16.79 -7.22 35.68
CA ALA A 480 18.23 -6.95 35.74
C ALA A 480 18.81 -6.65 34.34
N ALA A 481 18.37 -7.34 33.29
CA ALA A 481 18.79 -7.05 31.92
C ALA A 481 18.41 -5.63 31.48
N TYR A 482 17.17 -5.21 31.75
CA TYR A 482 16.71 -3.85 31.46
C TYR A 482 17.45 -2.78 32.28
N PHE A 483 17.69 -3.02 33.56
CA PHE A 483 18.48 -2.11 34.41
C PHE A 483 19.94 -2.03 33.97
N SER A 484 20.55 -3.14 33.54
CA SER A 484 21.89 -3.16 32.95
C SER A 484 21.96 -2.25 31.73
N ARG A 485 21.01 -2.40 30.80
CA ARG A 485 20.93 -1.53 29.61
C ARG A 485 20.75 -0.06 29.98
N ALA A 486 19.88 0.26 30.93
CA ALA A 486 19.72 1.63 31.43
C ALA A 486 21.03 2.19 32.04
N CYS A 487 21.77 1.35 32.78
CA CYS A 487 23.05 1.72 33.38
C CYS A 487 24.15 1.94 32.32
N GLU A 488 24.24 1.09 31.30
CA GLU A 488 25.14 1.25 30.15
C GLU A 488 24.87 2.56 29.41
N LEU A 489 23.60 2.95 29.30
CA LEU A 489 23.15 4.24 28.78
C LEU A 489 23.32 5.40 29.78
N ARG A 490 24.08 5.18 30.87
CA ARG A 490 24.45 6.15 31.90
C ARG A 490 23.26 6.74 32.66
N PHE A 491 22.21 5.97 32.88
CA PHE A 491 21.07 6.36 33.72
C PHE A 491 21.28 5.87 35.15
N GLN A 492 21.51 6.82 36.07
CA GLN A 492 21.93 6.52 37.44
C GLN A 492 20.93 5.63 38.19
N ALA A 493 19.62 5.86 38.02
CA ALA A 493 18.60 5.05 38.67
C ALA A 493 18.67 3.58 38.23
N GLY A 494 18.97 3.32 36.95
CA GLY A 494 19.18 1.97 36.42
C GLY A 494 20.36 1.27 37.09
N CYS A 495 21.49 1.95 37.26
CA CYS A 495 22.64 1.39 37.98
C CYS A 495 22.31 1.07 39.45
N VAL A 496 21.55 1.93 40.13
CA VAL A 496 21.13 1.70 41.52
C VAL A 496 20.20 0.50 41.62
N ASN A 497 19.23 0.37 40.70
CA ASN A 497 18.29 -0.75 40.68
C ASN A 497 18.98 -2.08 40.38
N LEU A 498 20.00 -2.08 39.50
CA LEU A 498 20.81 -3.27 39.24
C LEU A 498 21.57 -3.75 40.49
N LEU A 499 22.03 -2.82 41.32
CA LEU A 499 22.80 -3.12 42.54
C LEU A 499 21.93 -3.47 43.74
N ASN A 500 20.62 -3.21 43.69
CA ASN A 500 19.68 -3.47 44.79
C ASN A 500 18.43 -4.22 44.31
N PRO A 501 18.54 -5.55 44.09
CA PRO A 501 17.42 -6.37 43.60
C PRO A 501 16.20 -6.30 44.51
N GLY A 502 15.00 -6.25 43.92
CA GLY A 502 13.73 -6.19 44.64
C GLY A 502 13.30 -4.79 45.08
N HIS A 503 14.13 -3.78 44.91
CA HIS A 503 13.78 -2.37 45.07
C HIS A 503 13.73 -1.67 43.71
N PHE A 504 12.85 -0.68 43.58
CA PHE A 504 12.74 0.12 42.37
C PHE A 504 12.84 1.62 42.68
N ASN A 505 13.79 2.28 42.03
CA ASN A 505 13.98 3.72 42.03
C ASN A 505 13.75 4.27 40.61
N SER A 506 12.94 5.32 40.49
CA SER A 506 12.67 6.02 39.23
C SER A 506 13.20 7.45 39.32
N ALA A 507 13.55 8.02 38.17
CA ALA A 507 14.00 9.40 38.03
C ALA A 507 13.41 10.00 36.76
N ASN A 508 13.42 11.34 36.65
CA ASN A 508 12.94 12.00 35.44
C ASN A 508 13.81 11.65 34.21
N PRO A 509 13.21 11.58 33.01
CA PRO A 509 13.95 11.42 31.76
C PRO A 509 15.01 12.51 31.56
N LYS A 510 16.16 12.15 30.98
CA LYS A 510 17.20 13.14 30.60
C LYS A 510 16.88 13.77 29.25
N THR A 511 17.60 14.83 28.87
CA THR A 511 17.43 15.49 27.56
C THR A 511 17.55 14.51 26.38
N LEU A 512 18.45 13.53 26.44
CA LEU A 512 18.58 12.51 25.39
C LEU A 512 17.36 11.57 25.34
N ASP A 513 16.81 11.20 26.50
CA ASP A 513 15.55 10.45 26.56
C ASP A 513 14.41 11.28 25.97
N LEU A 514 14.26 12.55 26.35
CA LEU A 514 13.19 13.42 25.84
C LEU A 514 13.21 13.56 24.32
N ARG A 515 14.38 13.56 23.68
CA ARG A 515 14.49 13.54 22.21
C ARG A 515 13.93 12.27 21.57
N LEU A 516 13.83 11.18 22.33
CA LEU A 516 13.21 9.92 21.91
C LEU A 516 11.73 9.86 22.30
N LEU A 517 11.40 10.21 23.55
CA LEU A 517 10.07 10.08 24.14
C LEU A 517 9.06 11.09 23.56
N LEU A 518 9.52 12.22 23.02
CA LEU A 518 8.67 13.29 22.48
C LEU A 518 8.53 13.25 20.95
N ARG A 519 9.01 12.17 20.31
CA ARG A 519 8.99 11.99 18.85
C ARG A 519 7.57 11.73 18.35
N GLU A 520 6.81 12.79 18.19
CA GLU A 520 5.57 12.72 17.40
C GLU A 520 5.93 12.25 15.99
N ARG A 521 5.21 11.24 15.49
CA ARG A 521 5.39 10.72 14.12
C ARG A 521 6.83 10.27 13.80
N LYS A 522 7.59 9.83 14.81
CA LYS A 522 8.99 9.39 14.69
C LYS A 522 9.93 10.47 14.10
N GLN A 523 9.62 11.75 14.29
CA GLN A 523 10.50 12.85 13.90
C GLN A 523 11.83 12.81 14.67
N ASN A 524 12.92 13.24 14.04
CA ASN A 524 14.20 13.37 14.70
C ASN A 524 14.28 14.72 15.45
N LEU A 525 14.51 14.67 16.77
CA LEU A 525 14.58 15.86 17.64
C LEU A 525 16.01 16.24 18.04
N ILE A 526 17.02 15.70 17.37
CA ILE A 526 18.44 15.99 17.67
C ILE A 526 18.76 17.49 17.56
N GLU A 527 18.22 18.16 16.54
CA GLU A 527 18.49 19.59 16.28
C GLU A 527 17.63 20.54 17.12
N MET A 528 16.63 20.03 17.84
CA MET A 528 15.79 20.85 18.72
C MET A 528 16.59 21.31 19.94
N ASN A 529 16.57 22.62 20.21
CA ASN A 529 17.21 23.18 21.40
C ASN A 529 16.53 22.69 22.69
N GLU A 530 17.23 22.75 23.82
CA GLU A 530 16.71 22.18 25.07
C GLU A 530 15.45 22.90 25.56
N LYS A 531 15.38 24.22 25.47
CA LYS A 531 14.22 25.00 25.88
C LYS A 531 12.93 24.57 25.16
N ASP A 532 12.99 24.46 23.84
CA ASP A 532 11.86 24.03 23.03
C ASP A 532 11.51 22.56 23.30
N LEU A 533 12.52 21.72 23.62
CA LEU A 533 12.32 20.33 23.99
C LEU A 533 11.59 20.20 25.35
N TYR A 534 11.94 21.01 26.35
CA TYR A 534 11.25 21.03 27.64
C TYR A 534 9.86 21.65 27.54
N ALA A 535 9.68 22.71 26.75
CA ALA A 535 8.36 23.25 26.42
C ALA A 535 7.47 22.18 25.76
N ARG A 536 8.03 21.40 24.83
CA ARG A 536 7.35 20.26 24.22
C ARG A 536 7.06 19.15 25.23
N ALA A 537 7.98 18.84 26.14
CA ALA A 537 7.77 17.88 27.22
C ALA A 537 6.59 18.28 28.11
N CYS A 538 6.51 19.57 28.49
CA CYS A 538 5.36 20.10 29.21
C CYS A 538 4.07 19.96 28.39
N GLY A 539 4.13 20.25 27.08
CA GLY A 539 3.03 20.00 26.16
C GLY A 539 2.63 18.53 26.02
N HIS A 540 3.48 17.58 26.45
CA HIS A 540 3.25 16.13 26.54
C HIS A 540 2.89 15.65 27.96
N ASP A 541 2.52 16.59 28.84
CA ASP A 541 2.06 16.32 30.21
C ASP A 541 3.15 15.81 31.16
N TRP A 542 4.43 16.03 30.82
CA TRP A 542 5.55 15.81 31.73
C TRP A 542 5.61 16.92 32.77
N ALA A 543 5.05 16.68 33.95
CA ALA A 543 4.92 17.68 35.02
C ALA A 543 6.24 18.36 35.40
N PHE A 544 7.35 17.62 35.42
CA PHE A 544 8.66 18.17 35.76
C PHE A 544 9.17 19.23 34.76
N ALA A 545 8.67 19.22 33.52
CA ALA A 545 9.07 20.16 32.49
C ALA A 545 8.20 21.43 32.45
N CYS A 546 7.12 21.49 33.21
CA CYS A 546 6.20 22.63 33.24
C CYS A 546 6.55 23.70 34.29
N ILE A 547 7.62 23.52 35.07
CA ILE A 547 7.97 24.41 36.18
C ILE A 547 8.66 25.67 35.63
N PRO A 548 8.21 26.89 36.01
CA PRO A 548 8.85 28.13 35.59
C PRO A 548 10.34 28.18 35.98
N GLY A 549 11.23 28.46 35.03
CA GLY A 549 12.68 28.61 35.27
C GLY A 549 13.53 27.36 35.02
N ILE A 550 12.91 26.24 34.65
CA ILE A 550 13.58 25.12 33.95
C ILE A 550 13.83 25.54 32.49
N PRO A 551 14.95 25.12 31.85
CA PRO A 551 15.38 25.53 30.51
C PRO A 551 14.28 25.75 29.48
#